data_AF-A0A1I0CKD6-F1
#
_entry.id   AF-A0A1I0CKD6-F1
#
_cell.length_a   1.000
_cell.length_b   1.000
_cell.length_c   1.000
_cell.angle_alpha   90.00
_cell.angle_beta   90.00
_cell.angle_gamma   90.00
#
_symmetry.space_group_name_H-M   'P 1'
#
loop_
_entity.id
_entity.type
_entity.pdbx_description
1 polymer ?
#
loop_
_entity_poly.entity_id
_entity_poly.type
_entity_poly.pdbx_seq_one_letter_code
_entity_poly.pdbx_strand_id
1 'polypeptide(L)'
;MKSVGPFSHPALLYRSAAEYVSATTAFVREGLAAGEPVAVAVPAPALALIAAGLGPDAGAVRMLDMGVEGRNPGRIIPAVLRDFADRHPGRRVRIIGEPIWAGRPATAYPACAQHEALINLAFAGREATILCPYDAAALAPAIVEEAARTHPVLLDAEGERPSGDYAPERVIDAHNRPLEEPGECVSLRFGEADLPAARHLATRQAAQLGFTGDRLDDIRLVVAELGANSLDHGGGSGTIRVWATADRLVCEVSDRGHIRDPLAGRIPVDPRVPGSRGLLIVNLLADLVRVHTRPGGTVVRAYFDLP
;
A
#
# COMPACT_ATOMS: atom_id res chain seq x y z
N MET A 1 13.14 -17.22 -24.36
CA MET A 1 13.46 -16.17 -23.38
C MET A 1 12.37 -15.12 -23.49
N LYS A 2 11.44 -15.02 -22.53
CA LYS A 2 10.40 -13.96 -22.58
C LYS A 2 11.15 -12.63 -22.49
N SER A 3 10.94 -11.72 -23.44
CA SER A 3 11.53 -10.38 -23.33
C SER A 3 11.08 -9.79 -22.00
N VAL A 4 12.03 -9.47 -21.12
CA VAL A 4 11.73 -8.68 -19.92
C VAL A 4 11.09 -7.40 -20.43
N GLY A 5 9.85 -7.13 -20.05
CA GLY A 5 9.15 -5.93 -20.47
C GLY A 5 9.91 -4.67 -20.03
N PRO A 6 9.46 -3.47 -20.42
CA PRO A 6 10.12 -2.24 -20.01
C PRO A 6 10.13 -2.02 -18.48
N PHE A 7 9.31 -2.76 -17.73
CA PHE A 7 9.22 -2.71 -16.28
C PHE A 7 10.11 -3.76 -15.60
N SER A 8 10.83 -3.34 -14.56
CA SER A 8 11.60 -4.23 -13.67
C SER A 8 11.27 -3.95 -12.20
N HIS A 9 11.21 -5.01 -11.39
CA HIS A 9 10.87 -4.97 -9.96
C HIS A 9 11.84 -5.84 -9.13
N PRO A 10 13.12 -5.45 -8.98
CA PRO A 10 14.08 -6.21 -8.19
C PRO A 10 13.87 -6.05 -6.68
N ALA A 11 14.01 -7.14 -5.92
CA ALA A 11 14.21 -7.08 -4.48
C ALA A 11 15.70 -7.04 -4.14
N LEU A 12 16.13 -6.04 -3.37
CA LEU A 12 17.48 -5.95 -2.81
C LEU A 12 17.51 -6.64 -1.44
N LEU A 13 18.19 -7.77 -1.33
CA LEU A 13 18.44 -8.45 -0.07
C LEU A 13 19.77 -7.94 0.51
N TYR A 14 19.71 -7.17 1.58
CA TYR A 14 20.91 -6.63 2.24
C TYR A 14 20.99 -7.13 3.68
N ARG A 15 22.20 -7.17 4.25
CA ARG A 15 22.47 -7.65 5.62
C ARG A 15 23.13 -6.61 6.51
N SER A 16 23.54 -5.47 5.95
CA SER A 16 24.20 -4.40 6.67
C SER A 16 23.85 -3.01 6.13
N ALA A 17 24.00 -1.98 6.96
CA ALA A 17 23.82 -0.59 6.54
C ALA A 17 24.79 -0.19 5.41
N ALA A 18 26.00 -0.78 5.38
CA ALA A 18 26.97 -0.53 4.33
C ALA A 18 26.51 -1.09 2.97
N GLU A 19 26.00 -2.32 2.95
CA GLU A 19 25.40 -2.92 1.75
C GLU A 19 24.18 -2.12 1.28
N TYR A 20 23.30 -1.74 2.23
CA TYR A 20 22.12 -0.93 1.95
C TYR A 20 22.49 0.40 1.26
N VAL A 21 23.38 1.19 1.86
CA VAL A 21 23.80 2.48 1.32
C VAL A 21 24.53 2.31 -0.01
N SER A 22 25.42 1.32 -0.12
CA SER A 22 26.16 1.05 -1.35
C SER A 22 25.22 0.77 -2.53
N ALA A 23 24.32 -0.22 -2.37
CA ALA A 23 23.42 -0.64 -3.43
C ALA A 23 22.39 0.43 -3.80
N THR A 24 21.77 1.08 -2.80
CA THR A 24 20.75 2.11 -3.04
C THR A 24 21.33 3.36 -3.69
N THR A 25 22.52 3.82 -3.26
CA THR A 25 23.16 5.00 -3.87
C THR A 25 23.70 4.71 -5.27
N ALA A 26 24.19 3.48 -5.52
CA ALA A 26 24.56 3.05 -6.86
C ALA A 26 23.36 3.06 -7.81
N PHE A 27 22.23 2.49 -7.39
CA PHE A 27 20.98 2.49 -8.17
C PHE A 27 20.50 3.90 -8.53
N VAL A 28 20.57 4.84 -7.58
CA VAL A 28 20.21 6.24 -7.80
C VAL A 28 21.17 6.90 -8.78
N ARG A 29 22.48 6.78 -8.57
CA ARG A 29 23.50 7.41 -9.44
C ARG A 29 23.45 6.90 -10.86
N GLU A 30 23.18 5.62 -11.07
CA GLU A 30 22.98 5.05 -12.40
C GLU A 30 21.80 5.71 -13.12
N GLY A 31 20.67 5.89 -12.43
CA GLY A 31 19.51 6.60 -12.96
C GLY A 31 19.82 8.06 -13.32
N LEU A 32 20.49 8.78 -12.41
CA LEU A 32 20.89 10.17 -12.65
C LEU A 32 21.86 10.29 -13.84
N ALA A 33 22.83 9.39 -13.96
CA ALA A 33 23.78 9.35 -15.08
C ALA A 33 23.09 9.05 -16.42
N ALA A 34 22.03 8.24 -16.41
CA ALA A 34 21.20 7.95 -17.58
C ALA A 34 20.14 9.05 -17.87
N GLY A 35 20.05 10.09 -17.03
CA GLY A 35 19.03 11.13 -17.16
C GLY A 35 17.61 10.65 -16.83
N GLU A 36 17.48 9.56 -16.06
CA GLU A 36 16.21 9.00 -15.60
C GLU A 36 15.78 9.72 -14.30
N PRO A 37 14.52 10.19 -14.17
CA PRO A 37 14.02 10.72 -12.90
C PRO A 37 14.05 9.65 -11.81
N VAL A 38 14.52 10.03 -10.62
CA VAL A 38 14.65 9.11 -9.48
C VAL A 38 13.82 9.56 -8.28
N ALA A 39 13.10 8.62 -7.68
CA ALA A 39 12.44 8.78 -6.39
C ALA A 39 12.95 7.74 -5.37
N VAL A 40 12.99 8.13 -4.10
CA VAL A 40 13.32 7.26 -2.98
C VAL A 40 12.22 7.41 -1.94
N ALA A 41 11.48 6.33 -1.70
CA ALA A 41 10.43 6.23 -0.72
C ALA A 41 10.77 5.10 0.26
N VAL A 42 11.41 5.46 1.38
CA VAL A 42 11.87 4.51 2.42
C VAL A 42 11.60 5.11 3.81
N PRO A 43 11.68 4.34 4.91
CA PRO A 43 11.50 4.90 6.25
C PRO A 43 12.48 6.04 6.56
N ALA A 44 12.05 7.04 7.34
CA ALA A 44 12.87 8.21 7.67
C ALA A 44 14.33 7.93 8.07
N PRO A 45 14.67 6.92 8.91
CA PRO A 45 16.07 6.61 9.21
C PRO A 45 16.87 6.17 7.98
N ALA A 46 16.26 5.36 7.11
CA ALA A 46 16.88 4.87 5.89
C ALA A 46 17.01 5.99 4.83
N LEU A 47 16.06 6.93 4.78
CA LEU A 47 16.16 8.14 3.96
C LEU A 47 17.39 8.97 4.33
N ALA A 48 17.63 9.17 5.62
CA ALA A 48 18.80 9.94 6.09
C ALA A 48 20.12 9.26 5.68
N LEU A 49 20.19 7.93 5.74
CA LEU A 49 21.36 7.16 5.29
C LEU A 49 21.59 7.30 3.79
N ILE A 50 20.55 7.16 2.96
CA ILE A 50 20.65 7.33 1.51
C ILE A 50 21.06 8.77 1.17
N ALA A 51 20.41 9.76 1.76
CA ALA A 51 20.72 11.17 1.51
C ALA A 51 22.17 11.52 1.85
N ALA A 52 22.68 11.03 2.99
CA ALA A 52 24.08 11.20 3.37
C ALA A 52 25.03 10.51 2.37
N GLY A 53 24.70 9.29 1.93
CA GLY A 53 25.51 8.55 0.94
C GLY A 53 25.49 9.15 -0.46
N LEU A 54 24.42 9.84 -0.85
CA LEU A 54 24.31 10.59 -2.11
C LEU A 54 25.07 11.91 -2.08
N GLY A 55 25.13 12.58 -0.93
CA GLY A 55 25.73 13.91 -0.82
C GLY A 55 24.98 14.93 -1.70
N PRO A 56 25.67 15.73 -2.54
CA PRO A 56 25.02 16.73 -3.40
C PRO A 56 23.96 16.16 -4.35
N ASP A 57 24.11 14.90 -4.79
CA ASP A 57 23.17 14.23 -5.70
C ASP A 57 21.76 14.10 -5.10
N ALA A 58 21.64 14.14 -3.76
CA ALA A 58 20.37 14.08 -3.06
C ALA A 58 19.38 15.17 -3.52
N GLY A 59 19.88 16.35 -3.92
CA GLY A 59 19.05 17.45 -4.41
C GLY A 59 18.36 17.16 -5.75
N ALA A 60 18.82 16.16 -6.50
CA ALA A 60 18.23 15.73 -7.77
C ALA A 60 17.20 14.60 -7.61
N VAL A 61 16.95 14.14 -6.39
CA VAL A 61 16.11 12.96 -6.09
C VAL A 61 14.86 13.36 -5.32
N ARG A 62 13.70 12.82 -5.71
CA ARG A 62 12.47 12.99 -4.93
C ARG A 62 12.51 12.06 -3.71
N MET A 63 12.65 12.62 -2.52
CA MET A 63 12.68 11.86 -1.26
C MET A 63 11.33 11.92 -0.53
N LEU A 64 10.83 10.77 -0.10
CA LEU A 64 9.52 10.60 0.52
C LEU A 64 9.61 9.63 1.72
N ASP A 65 9.07 10.01 2.87
CA ASP A 65 9.09 9.12 4.05
C ASP A 65 8.01 8.05 3.92
N MET A 66 8.41 6.80 3.74
CA MET A 66 7.49 5.66 3.62
C MET A 66 6.67 5.42 4.89
N GLY A 67 7.16 5.83 6.07
CA GLY A 67 6.40 5.76 7.32
C GLY A 67 5.21 6.72 7.35
N VAL A 68 5.29 7.81 6.59
CA VAL A 68 4.19 8.77 6.40
C VAL A 68 3.45 8.43 5.12
N GLU A 69 4.05 8.61 3.95
CA GLU A 69 3.42 8.48 2.63
C GLU A 69 2.90 7.07 2.37
N GLY A 70 3.57 6.05 2.89
CA GLY A 70 3.19 4.65 2.75
C GLY A 70 2.59 4.01 3.98
N ARG A 71 2.12 4.79 4.97
CA ARG A 71 1.47 4.28 6.19
C ARG A 71 0.38 3.26 5.88
N ASN A 72 -0.43 3.53 4.87
CA ASN A 72 -1.32 2.56 4.24
C ASN A 72 -0.69 1.98 2.96
N PRO A 73 -0.40 0.67 2.87
CA PRO A 73 0.09 0.06 1.63
C PRO A 73 -0.89 0.22 0.45
N GLY A 74 -2.17 0.42 0.76
CA GLY A 74 -3.24 0.77 -0.18
C GLY A 74 -2.91 1.95 -1.09
N ARG A 75 -2.27 2.99 -0.54
CA ARG A 75 -2.04 4.26 -1.26
C ARG A 75 -0.66 4.40 -1.89
N ILE A 76 0.28 3.47 -1.66
CA ILE A 76 1.64 3.60 -2.20
C ILE A 76 1.64 3.57 -3.73
N ILE A 77 0.94 2.63 -4.37
CA ILE A 77 0.82 2.59 -5.84
C ILE A 77 0.25 3.91 -6.37
N PRO A 78 -0.94 4.37 -5.94
CA PRO A 78 -1.54 5.56 -6.56
C PRO A 78 -0.87 6.88 -6.16
N ALA A 79 -0.47 7.06 -4.90
CA ALA A 79 -0.03 8.35 -4.36
C ALA A 79 1.50 8.53 -4.34
N VAL A 80 2.28 7.45 -4.48
CA VAL A 80 3.74 7.52 -4.47
C VAL A 80 4.30 7.09 -5.82
N LEU A 81 4.08 5.82 -6.19
CA LEU A 81 4.73 5.23 -7.35
C LEU A 81 4.17 5.79 -8.67
N ARG A 82 2.85 5.73 -8.85
CA ARG A 82 2.18 6.24 -10.05
C ARG A 82 2.18 7.76 -10.09
N ASP A 83 1.98 8.42 -8.96
CA ASP A 83 2.09 9.87 -8.85
C ASP A 83 3.48 10.39 -9.29
N PHE A 84 4.56 9.69 -8.96
CA PHE A 84 5.90 10.03 -9.46
C PHE A 84 6.08 9.70 -10.95
N ALA A 85 5.74 8.47 -11.35
CA ALA A 85 5.95 8.01 -12.72
C ALA A 85 5.14 8.82 -13.74
N ASP A 86 3.88 9.17 -13.42
CA ASP A 86 2.96 9.85 -14.33
C ASP A 86 3.31 11.34 -14.53
N ARG A 87 4.14 11.93 -13.67
CA ARG A 87 4.74 13.28 -13.88
C ARG A 87 5.88 13.29 -14.89
N HIS A 88 6.33 12.13 -15.35
CA HIS A 88 7.46 11.99 -16.28
C HIS A 88 7.04 11.22 -17.54
N PRO A 89 6.06 11.73 -18.31
CA PRO A 89 5.55 11.04 -19.49
C PRO A 89 6.66 10.80 -20.53
N GLY A 90 6.72 9.59 -21.07
CA GLY A 90 7.69 9.21 -22.11
C GLY A 90 9.14 9.08 -21.61
N ARG A 91 9.35 9.01 -20.29
CA ARG A 91 10.68 8.79 -19.70
C ARG A 91 10.66 7.56 -18.81
N ARG A 92 11.73 6.76 -18.87
CA ARG A 92 12.02 5.74 -17.88
C ARG A 92 12.27 6.38 -16.52
N VAL A 93 11.64 5.86 -15.47
CA VAL A 93 11.83 6.31 -14.09
C VAL A 93 12.43 5.21 -13.20
N ARG A 94 13.15 5.63 -12.16
CA ARG A 94 13.65 4.73 -11.11
C ARG A 94 13.06 5.09 -9.75
N ILE A 95 12.63 4.09 -9.00
CA ILE A 95 12.05 4.29 -7.68
C ILE A 95 12.65 3.28 -6.71
N ILE A 96 13.06 3.73 -5.52
CA ILE A 96 13.31 2.83 -4.39
C ILE A 96 12.06 2.87 -3.50
N GLY A 97 11.49 1.71 -3.18
CA GLY A 97 10.32 1.58 -2.31
C GLY A 97 10.56 0.56 -1.20
N GLU A 98 10.52 0.98 0.06
CA GLU A 98 10.69 0.06 1.21
C GLU A 98 9.45 0.03 2.11
N PRO A 99 8.33 -0.58 1.66
CA PRO A 99 7.11 -0.65 2.44
C PRO A 99 7.18 -1.72 3.56
N ILE A 100 8.18 -2.60 3.54
CA ILE A 100 8.39 -3.65 4.53
C ILE A 100 9.73 -3.39 5.22
N TRP A 101 9.70 -2.96 6.48
CA TRP A 101 10.89 -2.73 7.31
C TRP A 101 10.67 -3.23 8.74
N ALA A 102 11.77 -3.45 9.45
CA ALA A 102 11.73 -3.84 10.86
C ALA A 102 11.10 -2.73 11.71
N GLY A 103 10.05 -3.07 12.47
CA GLY A 103 9.30 -2.13 13.30
C GLY A 103 7.96 -1.68 12.72
N ARG A 104 7.65 -2.00 11.45
CA ARG A 104 6.28 -1.84 10.95
C ARG A 104 5.32 -2.82 11.66
N PRO A 105 4.11 -2.39 12.09
CA PRO A 105 3.19 -3.28 12.79
C PRO A 105 2.84 -4.54 11.98
N ALA A 106 2.82 -5.70 12.63
CA ALA A 106 2.50 -6.98 11.99
C ALA A 106 1.11 -6.99 11.31
N THR A 107 0.17 -6.19 11.82
CA THR A 107 -1.16 -6.00 11.22
C THR A 107 -1.13 -5.39 9.81
N ALA A 108 -0.08 -4.64 9.48
CA ALA A 108 0.10 -4.05 8.15
C ALA A 108 0.76 -5.03 7.15
N TYR A 109 1.48 -6.06 7.63
CA TYR A 109 2.29 -6.93 6.79
C TYR A 109 1.52 -7.55 5.62
N PRO A 110 0.33 -8.16 5.81
CA PRO A 110 -0.40 -8.74 4.67
C PRO A 110 -0.78 -7.72 3.59
N ALA A 111 -1.09 -6.47 3.98
CA ALA A 111 -1.35 -5.41 3.02
C ALA A 111 -0.07 -4.96 2.27
N CYS A 112 1.09 -5.03 2.93
CA CYS A 112 2.39 -4.77 2.32
C CYS A 112 2.76 -5.87 1.31
N ALA A 113 2.65 -7.14 1.70
CA ALA A 113 2.93 -8.27 0.81
C ALA A 113 2.02 -8.27 -0.43
N GLN A 114 0.73 -7.97 -0.26
CA GLN A 114 -0.18 -7.76 -1.39
C GLN A 114 0.25 -6.55 -2.23
N HIS A 115 0.63 -5.43 -1.61
CA HIS A 115 1.12 -4.27 -2.34
C HIS A 115 2.33 -4.61 -3.24
N GLU A 116 3.33 -5.31 -2.71
CA GLU A 116 4.52 -5.76 -3.46
C GLU A 116 4.14 -6.61 -4.67
N ALA A 117 3.22 -7.57 -4.49
CA ALA A 117 2.73 -8.39 -5.59
C ALA A 117 2.01 -7.54 -6.67
N LEU A 118 1.19 -6.57 -6.25
CA LEU A 118 0.37 -5.73 -7.13
C LEU A 118 1.17 -4.71 -7.92
N ILE A 119 2.39 -4.35 -7.50
CA ILE A 119 3.27 -3.46 -8.27
C ILE A 119 3.47 -4.01 -9.70
N ASN A 120 3.71 -5.32 -9.83
CA ASN A 120 3.92 -5.98 -11.12
C ASN A 120 2.73 -5.81 -12.06
N LEU A 121 1.50 -5.85 -11.55
CA LEU A 121 0.28 -5.63 -12.33
C LEU A 121 0.11 -4.14 -12.66
N ALA A 122 0.33 -3.26 -11.68
CA ALA A 122 0.12 -1.82 -11.83
C ALA A 122 1.12 -1.13 -12.78
N PHE A 123 2.30 -1.72 -12.94
CA PHE A 123 3.39 -1.22 -13.79
C PHE A 123 3.67 -2.06 -15.03
N ALA A 124 2.87 -3.10 -15.30
CA ALA A 124 3.01 -3.90 -16.51
C ALA A 124 3.04 -3.02 -17.77
N GLY A 125 4.09 -3.15 -18.57
CA GLY A 125 4.30 -2.38 -19.80
C GLY A 125 4.80 -0.94 -19.62
N ARG A 126 5.08 -0.49 -18.39
CA ARG A 126 5.63 0.85 -18.12
C ARG A 126 7.15 0.87 -18.16
N GLU A 127 7.73 2.00 -18.55
CA GLU A 127 9.18 2.23 -18.43
C GLU A 127 9.54 2.63 -17.00
N ALA A 128 9.69 1.65 -16.12
CA ALA A 128 10.09 1.91 -14.74
C ALA A 128 10.95 0.78 -14.19
N THR A 129 11.85 1.13 -13.26
CA THR A 129 12.50 0.16 -12.38
C THR A 129 12.17 0.52 -10.94
N ILE A 130 11.58 -0.42 -10.20
CA ILE A 130 11.23 -0.24 -8.78
C ILE A 130 12.07 -1.20 -7.95
N LEU A 131 13.01 -0.69 -7.17
CA LEU A 131 13.88 -1.47 -6.29
C LEU A 131 13.27 -1.52 -4.89
N CYS A 132 13.03 -2.72 -4.36
CA CYS A 132 12.49 -2.90 -3.01
C CYS A 132 13.54 -3.52 -2.08
N PRO A 133 14.08 -2.77 -1.11
CA PRO A 133 15.02 -3.30 -0.12
C PRO A 133 14.35 -4.21 0.92
N TYR A 134 15.07 -5.26 1.33
CA TYR A 134 14.70 -6.17 2.41
C TYR A 134 15.91 -6.43 3.30
N ASP A 135 15.80 -6.08 4.59
CA ASP A 135 16.80 -6.39 5.60
C ASP A 135 16.78 -7.87 5.94
N ALA A 136 17.64 -8.65 5.29
CA ALA A 136 17.75 -10.09 5.50
C ALA A 136 18.33 -10.46 6.88
N ALA A 137 18.88 -9.50 7.63
CA ALA A 137 19.35 -9.72 9.00
C ALA A 137 18.27 -9.42 10.05
N ALA A 138 17.39 -8.44 9.80
CA ALA A 138 16.38 -8.01 10.77
C ALA A 138 14.96 -8.56 10.51
N LEU A 139 14.61 -8.87 9.26
CA LEU A 139 13.29 -9.41 8.93
C LEU A 139 13.19 -10.90 9.23
N ALA A 140 11.98 -11.37 9.53
CA ALA A 140 11.74 -12.80 9.70
C ALA A 140 12.07 -13.56 8.39
N PRO A 141 12.70 -14.76 8.46
CA PRO A 141 13.08 -15.51 7.25
C PRO A 141 11.95 -15.72 6.25
N ALA A 142 10.74 -15.98 6.72
CA ALA A 142 9.56 -16.15 5.87
C ALA A 142 9.19 -14.89 5.05
N ILE A 143 9.50 -13.69 5.54
CA ILE A 143 9.29 -12.42 4.82
C ILE A 143 10.32 -12.30 3.68
N VAL A 144 11.58 -12.64 3.97
CA VAL A 144 12.67 -12.62 2.98
C VAL A 144 12.42 -13.66 1.89
N GLU A 145 11.96 -14.86 2.25
CA GLU A 145 11.56 -15.90 1.30
C GLU A 145 10.36 -15.47 0.44
N GLU A 146 9.38 -14.76 1.03
CA GLU A 146 8.22 -14.27 0.29
C GLU A 146 8.58 -13.18 -0.73
N ALA A 147 9.66 -12.41 -0.51
CA ALA A 147 10.16 -11.44 -1.49
C ALA A 147 10.46 -12.07 -2.85
N ALA A 148 10.99 -13.31 -2.88
CA ALA A 148 11.24 -14.07 -4.11
C ALA A 148 9.96 -14.44 -4.87
N ARG A 149 8.80 -14.45 -4.20
CA ARG A 149 7.50 -14.72 -4.84
C ARG A 149 6.88 -13.47 -5.46
N THR A 150 7.19 -12.29 -4.94
CA THR A 150 6.65 -11.01 -5.43
C THR A 150 7.58 -10.28 -6.41
N HIS A 151 8.88 -10.58 -6.39
CA HIS A 151 9.87 -9.92 -7.24
C HIS A 151 10.39 -10.91 -8.29
N PRO A 152 10.35 -10.60 -9.60
CA PRO A 152 10.90 -11.48 -10.64
C PRO A 152 12.43 -11.62 -10.57
N VAL A 153 13.09 -10.71 -9.87
CA VAL A 153 14.54 -10.59 -9.75
C VAL A 153 14.92 -10.36 -8.29
N LEU A 154 15.97 -11.04 -7.84
CA LEU A 154 16.65 -10.78 -6.57
C LEU A 154 18.03 -10.19 -6.84
N LEU A 155 18.41 -9.22 -6.02
CA LEU A 155 19.70 -8.56 -6.03
C LEU A 155 20.32 -8.65 -4.62
N ASP A 156 21.56 -9.08 -4.53
CA ASP A 156 22.37 -9.04 -3.31
C ASP A 156 23.84 -8.75 -3.65
N ALA A 157 24.76 -8.96 -2.70
CA ALA A 157 26.18 -8.69 -2.88
C ALA A 157 26.82 -9.57 -3.97
N GLU A 158 26.25 -10.75 -4.23
CA GLU A 158 26.67 -11.68 -5.27
C GLU A 158 26.16 -11.29 -6.66
N GLY A 159 25.17 -10.39 -6.73
CA GLY A 159 24.65 -9.80 -7.95
C GLY A 159 23.18 -10.11 -8.21
N GLU A 160 22.76 -9.85 -9.44
CA GLU A 160 21.37 -10.02 -9.86
C GLU A 160 21.10 -11.47 -10.29
N ARG A 161 19.97 -12.04 -9.85
CA ARG A 161 19.50 -13.36 -10.29
C ARG A 161 17.97 -13.40 -10.46
N PRO A 162 17.45 -14.22 -11.38
CA PRO A 162 16.02 -14.47 -11.46
C PRO A 162 15.49 -15.16 -10.19
N SER A 163 14.29 -14.80 -9.77
CA SER A 163 13.58 -15.51 -8.70
C SER A 163 12.99 -16.83 -9.22
N GLY A 164 13.45 -17.96 -8.67
CA GLY A 164 12.93 -19.29 -9.05
C GLY A 164 11.47 -19.53 -8.65
N ASP A 165 11.01 -18.85 -7.60
CA ASP A 165 9.67 -19.02 -7.00
C ASP A 165 8.70 -17.87 -7.33
N TYR A 166 9.02 -17.05 -8.33
CA TYR A 166 8.20 -15.89 -8.70
C TYR A 166 6.75 -16.31 -9.05
N ALA A 167 5.81 -15.88 -8.21
CA ALA A 167 4.39 -16.23 -8.28
C ALA A 167 3.55 -15.20 -7.49
N PRO A 168 3.50 -13.93 -7.94
CA PRO A 168 2.89 -12.84 -7.18
C PRO A 168 1.39 -13.08 -6.90
N GLU A 169 0.68 -13.76 -7.80
CA GLU A 169 -0.71 -14.16 -7.62
C GLU A 169 -0.92 -15.05 -6.38
N ARG A 170 0.04 -15.93 -6.07
CA ARG A 170 -0.04 -16.77 -4.86
C ARG A 170 0.07 -15.95 -3.59
N VAL A 171 0.84 -14.85 -3.61
CA VAL A 171 0.97 -13.93 -2.48
C VAL A 171 -0.31 -13.12 -2.29
N ILE A 172 -0.92 -12.65 -3.40
CA ILE A 172 -2.22 -11.96 -3.37
C ILE A 172 -3.28 -12.85 -2.70
N ASP A 173 -3.39 -14.10 -3.15
CA ASP A 173 -4.35 -15.08 -2.63
C ASP A 173 -4.04 -15.47 -1.18
N ALA A 174 -2.78 -15.76 -0.86
CA ALA A 174 -2.37 -16.19 0.47
C ALA A 174 -2.61 -15.14 1.55
N HIS A 175 -2.62 -13.85 1.20
CA HIS A 175 -2.89 -12.74 2.11
C HIS A 175 -4.34 -12.23 2.07
N ASN A 176 -5.20 -12.76 1.19
CA ASN A 176 -6.65 -12.58 1.23
C ASN A 176 -7.29 -13.48 2.31
N ARG A 177 -6.92 -13.24 3.58
CA ARG A 177 -7.39 -14.03 4.73
C ARG A 177 -8.59 -13.38 5.41
N PRO A 178 -9.52 -14.18 5.99
CA PRO A 178 -10.55 -13.66 6.88
C PRO A 178 -9.95 -12.75 7.95
N LEU A 179 -10.63 -11.63 8.23
CA LEU A 179 -10.25 -10.72 9.29
C LEU A 179 -10.80 -11.24 10.62
N GLU A 180 -10.01 -11.13 11.69
CA GLU A 180 -10.39 -11.61 13.02
C GLU A 180 -11.63 -10.88 13.54
N GLU A 181 -12.57 -11.62 14.12
CA GLU A 181 -13.80 -11.05 14.68
C GLU A 181 -13.48 -10.14 15.88
N PRO A 182 -14.07 -8.94 15.96
CA PRO A 182 -13.86 -8.06 17.11
C PRO A 182 -14.55 -8.65 18.36
N GLY A 183 -14.02 -8.33 19.54
CA GLY A 183 -14.65 -8.68 20.81
C GLY A 183 -15.95 -7.90 21.03
N GLU A 184 -15.84 -6.65 21.50
CA GLU A 184 -16.98 -5.74 21.61
C GLU A 184 -16.97 -4.72 20.48
N CYS A 185 -18.11 -4.53 19.81
CA CYS A 185 -18.28 -3.51 18.79
C CYS A 185 -19.71 -2.98 18.77
N VAL A 186 -19.88 -1.74 18.32
CA VAL A 186 -21.19 -1.24 17.92
C VAL A 186 -21.42 -1.60 16.46
N SER A 187 -22.62 -2.06 16.12
CA SER A 187 -22.96 -2.46 14.76
C SER A 187 -24.29 -1.88 14.30
N LEU A 188 -24.39 -1.67 12.99
CA LEU A 188 -25.61 -1.23 12.32
C LEU A 188 -25.69 -1.89 10.94
N ARG A 189 -26.82 -2.52 10.63
CA ARG A 189 -27.17 -2.89 9.26
C ARG A 189 -27.73 -1.66 8.55
N PHE A 190 -27.35 -1.45 7.31
CA PHE A 190 -27.78 -0.30 6.54
C PHE A 190 -28.22 -0.70 5.12
N GLY A 191 -29.30 -0.08 4.65
CA GLY A 191 -29.59 0.11 3.23
C GLY A 191 -29.36 1.57 2.81
N GLU A 192 -29.90 1.96 1.65
CA GLU A 192 -29.75 3.30 1.09
C GLU A 192 -30.22 4.41 2.04
N ALA A 193 -31.37 4.22 2.69
CA ALA A 193 -31.94 5.18 3.63
C ALA A 193 -31.13 5.32 4.94
N ASP A 194 -30.34 4.30 5.29
CA ASP A 194 -29.63 4.21 6.57
C ASP A 194 -28.16 4.63 6.48
N LEU A 195 -27.64 4.89 5.28
CA LEU A 195 -26.25 5.32 5.09
C LEU A 195 -25.89 6.58 5.92
N PRO A 196 -26.76 7.60 6.08
CA PRO A 196 -26.51 8.68 7.02
C PRO A 196 -26.33 8.22 8.47
N ALA A 197 -27.09 7.23 8.92
CA ALA A 197 -26.98 6.67 10.27
C ALA A 197 -25.68 5.88 10.47
N ALA A 198 -25.24 5.13 9.46
CA ALA A 198 -23.94 4.44 9.46
C ALA A 198 -22.78 5.42 9.63
N ARG A 199 -22.79 6.53 8.87
CA ARG A 199 -21.80 7.62 9.01
C ARG A 199 -21.84 8.23 10.40
N HIS A 200 -23.04 8.53 10.90
CA HIS A 200 -23.20 9.14 12.23
C HIS A 200 -22.66 8.23 13.34
N LEU A 201 -22.92 6.92 13.26
CA LEU A 201 -22.40 5.94 14.21
C LEU A 201 -20.87 5.96 14.27
N ALA A 202 -20.20 5.95 13.12
CA ALA A 202 -18.74 6.01 13.07
C ALA A 202 -18.18 7.33 13.60
N THR A 203 -18.74 8.46 13.17
CA THR A 203 -18.29 9.78 13.64
C THR A 203 -18.52 9.99 15.13
N ARG A 204 -19.61 9.43 15.68
CA ARG A 204 -19.88 9.51 17.13
C ARG A 204 -18.84 8.75 17.94
N GLN A 205 -18.48 7.54 17.50
CA GLN A 205 -17.42 6.75 18.14
C GLN A 205 -16.06 7.42 18.01
N ALA A 206 -15.74 7.94 16.82
CA ALA A 206 -14.51 8.69 16.57
C ALA A 206 -14.40 9.93 17.49
N ALA A 207 -15.45 10.75 17.58
CA ALA A 207 -15.46 11.93 18.45
C ALA A 207 -15.28 11.57 19.94
N GLN A 208 -15.85 10.44 20.39
CA GLN A 208 -15.65 9.94 21.76
C GLN A 208 -14.20 9.54 22.05
N LEU A 209 -13.43 9.20 21.01
CA LEU A 209 -12.01 8.86 21.09
C LEU A 209 -11.10 10.08 20.83
N GLY A 210 -11.66 11.30 20.75
CA GLY A 210 -10.89 12.54 20.61
C GLY A 210 -10.57 12.96 19.17
N PHE A 211 -11.06 12.24 18.15
CA PHE A 211 -10.91 12.70 16.76
C PHE A 211 -11.69 14.00 16.52
N THR A 212 -11.04 14.97 15.88
CA THR A 212 -11.61 16.28 15.56
C THR A 212 -11.15 16.77 14.20
N GLY A 213 -11.79 17.85 13.70
CA GLY A 213 -11.41 18.51 12.45
C GLY A 213 -11.35 17.59 11.24
N ASP A 214 -10.35 17.79 10.39
CA ASP A 214 -10.15 17.07 9.14
C ASP A 214 -10.12 15.54 9.32
N ARG A 215 -9.57 15.02 10.44
CA ARG A 215 -9.55 13.57 10.69
C ARG A 215 -10.93 12.99 10.96
N LEU A 216 -11.82 13.75 11.58
CA LEU A 216 -13.21 13.30 11.77
C LEU A 216 -13.97 13.29 10.44
N ASP A 217 -13.70 14.27 9.57
CA ASP A 217 -14.26 14.34 8.22
C ASP A 217 -13.71 13.22 7.31
N ASP A 218 -12.42 12.89 7.43
CA ASP A 218 -11.81 11.73 6.76
C ASP A 218 -12.54 10.43 7.12
N ILE A 219 -12.75 10.17 8.42
CA ILE A 219 -13.47 8.98 8.90
C ILE A 219 -14.89 8.94 8.33
N ARG A 220 -15.59 10.08 8.36
CA ARG A 220 -16.94 10.20 7.81
C ARG A 220 -16.96 9.89 6.31
N LEU A 221 -15.99 10.40 5.56
CA LEU A 221 -15.88 10.18 4.12
C LEU A 221 -15.53 8.72 3.80
N VAL A 222 -14.56 8.14 4.50
CA VAL A 222 -14.22 6.71 4.36
C VAL A 222 -15.45 5.82 4.56
N VAL A 223 -16.24 6.07 5.60
CA VAL A 223 -17.47 5.30 5.84
C VAL A 223 -18.54 5.57 4.78
N ALA A 224 -18.63 6.80 4.26
CA ALA A 224 -19.53 7.13 3.16
C ALA A 224 -19.18 6.33 1.90
N GLU A 225 -17.89 6.30 1.52
CA GLU A 225 -17.41 5.61 0.32
C GLU A 225 -17.53 4.09 0.45
N LEU A 226 -17.20 3.52 1.62
CA LEU A 226 -17.40 2.10 1.85
C LEU A 226 -18.88 1.73 1.82
N GLY A 227 -19.74 2.53 2.45
CA GLY A 227 -21.18 2.31 2.43
C GLY A 227 -21.78 2.42 1.02
N ALA A 228 -21.39 3.43 0.23
CA ALA A 228 -21.80 3.57 -1.16
C ALA A 228 -21.37 2.35 -2.00
N ASN A 229 -20.12 1.88 -1.85
CA ASN A 229 -19.67 0.67 -2.52
C ASN A 229 -20.51 -0.56 -2.13
N SER A 230 -20.90 -0.70 -0.87
CA SER A 230 -21.78 -1.81 -0.44
C SER A 230 -23.19 -1.71 -1.04
N LEU A 231 -23.71 -0.51 -1.30
CA LEU A 231 -24.99 -0.33 -1.97
C LEU A 231 -24.88 -0.67 -3.47
N ASP A 232 -23.89 -0.09 -4.14
CA ASP A 232 -23.72 -0.20 -5.60
C ASP A 232 -23.19 -1.57 -6.04
N HIS A 233 -22.35 -2.20 -5.23
CA HIS A 233 -21.60 -3.42 -5.59
C HIS A 233 -21.78 -4.56 -4.58
N GLY A 234 -22.28 -4.27 -3.38
CA GLY A 234 -22.45 -5.22 -2.27
C GLY A 234 -23.82 -5.90 -2.17
N GLY A 235 -24.72 -5.63 -3.11
CA GLY A 235 -26.09 -6.18 -3.14
C GLY A 235 -27.12 -5.29 -2.45
N GLY A 236 -26.92 -3.98 -2.42
CA GLY A 236 -27.90 -2.98 -1.95
C GLY A 236 -27.98 -2.81 -0.43
N SER A 237 -27.10 -3.46 0.33
CA SER A 237 -27.06 -3.35 1.79
C SER A 237 -25.70 -3.76 2.34
N GLY A 238 -25.39 -3.32 3.56
CA GLY A 238 -24.20 -3.70 4.28
C GLY A 238 -24.37 -3.69 5.79
N THR A 239 -23.31 -4.05 6.49
CA THR A 239 -23.19 -3.92 7.95
C THR A 239 -21.95 -3.13 8.26
N ILE A 240 -22.11 -2.03 9.01
CA ILE A 240 -20.98 -1.33 9.62
C ILE A 240 -20.77 -1.85 11.04
N ARG A 241 -19.51 -2.09 11.39
CA ARG A 241 -19.05 -2.35 12.76
C ARG A 241 -17.98 -1.34 13.11
N VAL A 242 -18.06 -0.75 14.31
CA VAL A 242 -17.09 0.23 14.79
C VAL A 242 -16.67 -0.13 16.21
N TRP A 243 -15.36 -0.13 16.45
CA TRP A 243 -14.78 -0.39 17.77
C TRP A 243 -13.43 0.31 17.90
N ALA A 244 -12.93 0.40 19.12
CA ALA A 244 -11.60 0.89 19.42
C ALA A 244 -10.66 -0.28 19.76
N THR A 245 -9.40 -0.16 19.36
CA THR A 245 -8.27 -0.90 19.96
C THR A 245 -7.55 0.03 20.93
N ALA A 246 -6.43 -0.43 21.51
CA ALA A 246 -5.62 0.40 22.40
C ALA A 246 -5.07 1.67 21.72
N ASP A 247 -4.87 1.62 20.40
CA ASP A 247 -4.14 2.62 19.61
C ASP A 247 -4.92 3.11 18.38
N ARG A 248 -6.09 2.54 18.06
CA ARG A 248 -6.83 2.84 16.83
C ARG A 248 -8.35 2.85 17.00
N LEU A 249 -9.01 3.65 16.17
CA LEU A 249 -10.39 3.42 15.78
C LEU A 249 -10.42 2.46 14.58
N VAL A 250 -11.32 1.49 14.61
CA VAL A 250 -11.55 0.57 13.50
C VAL A 250 -12.98 0.71 13.00
N CYS A 251 -13.11 1.00 11.71
CA CYS A 251 -14.38 1.00 10.99
C CYS A 251 -14.36 -0.15 9.98
N GLU A 252 -15.26 -1.10 10.15
CA GLU A 252 -15.43 -2.22 9.23
C GLU A 252 -16.78 -2.13 8.53
N VAL A 253 -16.76 -2.33 7.22
CA VAL A 253 -17.96 -2.49 6.41
C VAL A 253 -17.93 -3.84 5.75
N SER A 254 -19.02 -4.59 5.86
CA SER A 254 -19.20 -5.88 5.19
C SER A 254 -20.50 -5.93 4.38
N ASP A 255 -20.43 -6.62 3.25
CA ASP A 255 -21.54 -6.79 2.31
C ASP A 255 -21.43 -8.12 1.55
N ARG A 256 -22.33 -8.37 0.59
CA ARG A 256 -22.38 -9.62 -0.19
C ARG A 256 -21.64 -9.54 -1.53
N GLY A 257 -20.97 -8.41 -1.79
CA GLY A 257 -20.22 -8.14 -3.00
C GLY A 257 -18.93 -8.95 -3.09
N HIS A 258 -18.28 -8.87 -4.25
CA HIS A 258 -17.00 -9.50 -4.51
C HIS A 258 -16.13 -8.57 -5.35
N ILE A 259 -15.03 -8.11 -4.77
CA ILE A 259 -14.03 -7.31 -5.48
C ILE A 259 -13.19 -8.26 -6.33
N ARG A 260 -13.42 -8.23 -7.65
CA ARG A 260 -12.73 -9.09 -8.62
C ARG A 260 -11.43 -8.50 -9.14
N ASP A 261 -11.36 -7.17 -9.21
CA ASP A 261 -10.16 -6.47 -9.66
C ASP A 261 -9.21 -6.30 -8.47
N PRO A 262 -8.03 -6.98 -8.46
CA PRO A 262 -7.07 -6.84 -7.37
C PRO A 262 -6.45 -5.44 -7.29
N LEU A 263 -6.57 -4.63 -8.35
CA LEU A 263 -6.12 -3.23 -8.38
C LEU A 263 -7.23 -2.23 -8.01
N ALA A 264 -8.41 -2.70 -7.58
CA ALA A 264 -9.49 -1.82 -7.14
C ALA A 264 -9.03 -0.89 -6.01
N GLY A 265 -9.16 0.42 -6.23
CA GLY A 265 -8.69 1.45 -5.31
C GLY A 265 -7.18 1.63 -5.23
N ARG A 266 -6.39 1.01 -6.12
CA ARG A 266 -4.93 1.10 -6.19
C ARG A 266 -4.41 1.89 -7.39
N ILE A 267 -5.26 2.22 -8.36
CA ILE A 267 -4.88 2.96 -9.56
C ILE A 267 -5.44 4.38 -9.49
N PRO A 268 -4.64 5.42 -9.82
CA PRO A 268 -5.16 6.77 -9.94
C PRO A 268 -6.31 6.83 -10.94
N VAL A 269 -7.41 7.47 -10.53
CA VAL A 269 -8.57 7.73 -11.39
C VAL A 269 -8.60 9.22 -11.71
N ASP A 270 -8.79 9.58 -12.99
CA ASP A 270 -8.91 10.98 -13.40
C ASP A 270 -10.10 11.63 -12.65
N PRO A 271 -9.87 12.73 -11.90
CA PRO A 271 -10.92 13.43 -11.16
C PRO A 271 -12.08 13.97 -12.00
N ARG A 272 -11.96 13.99 -13.32
CA ARG A 272 -12.97 14.43 -14.27
C ARG A 272 -13.82 13.30 -14.83
N VAL A 273 -13.41 12.05 -14.67
CA VAL A 273 -14.13 10.88 -15.19
C VAL A 273 -15.13 10.39 -14.14
N PRO A 274 -16.45 10.36 -14.43
CA PRO A 274 -17.44 9.76 -13.54
C PRO A 274 -17.12 8.27 -13.32
N GLY A 275 -17.02 7.83 -12.06
CA GLY A 275 -16.69 6.44 -11.74
C GLY A 275 -16.24 6.22 -10.29
N SER A 276 -16.15 4.94 -9.89
CA SER A 276 -15.91 4.48 -8.52
C SER A 276 -14.52 4.85 -7.98
N ARG A 277 -14.40 6.03 -7.37
CA ARG A 277 -13.20 6.47 -6.64
C ARG A 277 -13.20 6.05 -5.18
N GLY A 278 -14.30 5.48 -4.68
CA GLY A 278 -14.49 5.26 -3.26
C GLY A 278 -13.36 4.47 -2.62
N LEU A 279 -12.97 3.32 -3.18
CA LEU A 279 -11.85 2.54 -2.62
C LEU A 279 -10.50 3.26 -2.72
N LEU A 280 -10.29 4.11 -3.74
CA LEU A 280 -9.08 4.94 -3.84
C LEU A 280 -9.06 5.97 -2.71
N ILE A 281 -10.17 6.69 -2.48
CA ILE A 281 -10.32 7.66 -1.38
C ILE A 281 -10.12 6.97 -0.03
N VAL A 282 -10.72 5.79 0.17
CA VAL A 282 -10.55 4.99 1.39
C VAL A 282 -9.08 4.69 1.65
N ASN A 283 -8.33 4.27 0.63
CA ASN A 283 -6.90 4.01 0.77
C ASN A 283 -6.08 5.27 1.06
N LEU A 284 -6.46 6.43 0.51
CA LEU A 284 -5.75 7.68 0.72
C LEU A 284 -5.90 8.22 2.15
N LEU A 285 -7.09 8.09 2.74
CA LEU A 285 -7.46 8.74 4.00
C LEU A 285 -7.27 7.88 5.27
N ALA A 286 -7.45 6.56 5.16
CA ALA A 286 -7.23 5.65 6.28
C ALA A 286 -5.75 5.37 6.51
N ASP A 287 -5.36 5.16 7.77
CA ASP A 287 -3.96 4.87 8.15
C ASP A 287 -3.57 3.43 7.74
N LEU A 288 -4.53 2.52 7.72
CA LEU A 288 -4.38 1.17 7.16
C LEU A 288 -5.73 0.70 6.63
N VAL A 289 -5.72 -0.02 5.52
CA VAL A 289 -6.89 -0.74 5.00
C VAL A 289 -6.55 -2.22 4.86
N ARG A 290 -7.42 -3.07 5.39
CA ARG A 290 -7.39 -4.52 5.19
C ARG A 290 -8.68 -4.95 4.50
N VAL A 291 -8.55 -5.86 3.54
CA VAL A 291 -9.69 -6.38 2.78
C VAL A 291 -9.65 -7.90 2.84
N HIS A 292 -10.81 -8.49 3.05
CA HIS A 292 -11.07 -9.88 2.73
C HIS A 292 -12.24 -9.93 1.75
N THR A 293 -12.05 -10.55 0.60
CA THR A 293 -13.10 -10.64 -0.43
C THR A 293 -13.16 -12.03 -1.03
N ARG A 294 -14.37 -12.51 -1.28
CA ARG A 294 -14.64 -13.81 -1.91
C ARG A 294 -16.00 -13.76 -2.61
N PRO A 295 -16.34 -14.76 -3.43
CA PRO A 295 -17.70 -14.91 -3.92
C PRO A 295 -18.72 -14.88 -2.78
N GLY A 296 -19.66 -13.94 -2.85
CA GLY A 296 -20.75 -13.78 -1.88
C GLY A 296 -20.41 -13.01 -0.60
N GLY A 297 -19.22 -12.41 -0.49
CA GLY A 297 -18.91 -11.56 0.66
C GLY A 297 -17.62 -10.75 0.54
N THR A 298 -17.69 -9.50 0.96
CA THR A 298 -16.55 -8.60 1.10
C THR A 298 -16.58 -7.96 2.48
N VAL A 299 -15.40 -7.88 3.11
CA VAL A 299 -15.18 -7.17 4.37
C VAL A 299 -14.01 -6.22 4.16
N VAL A 300 -14.25 -4.93 4.37
CA VAL A 300 -13.22 -3.89 4.33
C VAL A 300 -13.11 -3.27 5.71
N ARG A 301 -11.90 -3.25 6.26
CA ARG A 301 -11.57 -2.69 7.56
C ARG A 301 -10.60 -1.52 7.38
N ALA A 302 -11.08 -0.33 7.70
CA ALA A 302 -10.30 0.90 7.74
C ALA A 302 -9.89 1.20 9.19
N TYR A 303 -8.60 1.47 9.37
CA TYR A 303 -8.00 1.77 10.66
C TYR A 303 -7.55 3.23 10.68
N PHE A 304 -7.75 3.87 11.83
CA PHE A 304 -7.33 5.25 12.09
C PHE A 304 -6.57 5.28 13.41
N ASP A 305 -5.33 5.74 13.39
CA ASP A 305 -4.50 5.90 14.59
C ASP A 305 -5.12 6.97 15.50
N LEU A 306 -5.20 6.70 16.80
CA LEU A 306 -5.76 7.63 17.79
C LEU A 306 -4.89 8.92 17.89
N PRO A 307 -5.52 10.08 18.16
CA PRO A 307 -4.82 11.37 18.31
C PRO A 307 -3.98 11.47 19.59
#